data_AF-A0A2N2ZLV0-F1
#
_entry.id   AF-A0A2N2ZLV0-F1
#
_cell.length_a   1.000
_cell.length_b   1.000
_cell.length_c   1.000
_cell.angle_alpha   90.00
_cell.angle_beta   90.00
_cell.angle_gamma   90.00
#
_symmetry.space_group_name_H-M   'P 1'
#
loop_
_entity.id
_entity.type
_entity.pdbx_description
1 polymer ?
#
loop_
_entity_poly.entity_id
_entity_poly.type
_entity_poly.pdbx_seq_one_letter_code
_entity_poly.pdbx_strand_id
1 'polypeptide(L)'
;NQASGGYACGVSQEGLLTGFCVTKNGGKHNLINNVSLEKGTKLVAFEDVTSRAKEIASKFPYARLLGLDFCVTEGGGTKLIEVNCVNNEINFYQMCNGPLFGNFTEEVILFASENKTSYCFDFNL
;
A
#
# COMPACT_ATOMS: atom_id res chain seq x y z
N ASN A 1 0.85 -6.66 -9.22
CA ASN A 1 -0.42 -5.97 -9.55
C ASN A 1 -1.60 -6.92 -9.31
N GLN A 2 -2.36 -6.73 -8.22
CA GLN A 2 -3.49 -7.60 -7.85
C GLN A 2 -4.73 -7.39 -8.72
N ALA A 3 -4.95 -6.17 -9.21
CA ALA A 3 -6.06 -5.85 -10.11
C ALA A 3 -5.98 -6.60 -11.46
N SER A 4 -4.77 -6.95 -11.90
CA SER A 4 -4.50 -7.71 -13.13
C SER A 4 -4.30 -9.22 -12.91
N GLY A 5 -4.78 -9.76 -11.78
CA GLY A 5 -4.69 -11.19 -11.46
C GLY A 5 -3.51 -11.60 -10.58
N GLY A 6 -2.73 -10.64 -10.06
CA GLY A 6 -1.73 -10.91 -9.04
C GLY A 6 -2.32 -11.11 -7.64
N TYR A 7 -1.44 -11.25 -6.66
CA TYR A 7 -1.78 -11.46 -5.26
C TYR A 7 -1.29 -10.27 -4.42
N ALA A 8 -2.08 -9.91 -3.40
CA ALA A 8 -1.68 -8.93 -2.39
C ALA A 8 -1.38 -9.63 -1.07
N CYS A 9 -0.19 -9.43 -0.50
CA CYS A 9 0.19 -9.99 0.79
C CYS A 9 0.11 -8.92 1.88
N GLY A 10 -0.31 -9.32 3.09
CA GLY A 10 -0.23 -8.44 4.25
C GLY A 10 1.19 -8.35 4.79
N VAL A 11 1.52 -7.18 5.32
CA VAL A 11 2.83 -6.86 5.89
C VAL A 11 2.60 -6.07 7.18
N SER A 12 3.27 -6.47 8.27
CA SER A 12 3.22 -5.77 9.55
C SER A 12 4.05 -4.47 9.53
N GLN A 13 3.95 -3.66 10.58
CA GLN A 13 4.74 -2.43 10.72
C GLN A 13 6.25 -2.71 10.84
N GLU A 14 6.62 -3.93 11.23
CA GLU A 14 7.99 -4.43 11.35
C GLU A 14 8.49 -5.09 10.05
N GLY A 15 7.69 -5.06 8.98
CA GLY A 15 8.06 -5.64 7.69
C GLY A 15 7.93 -7.15 7.63
N LEU A 16 7.06 -7.75 8.44
CA LEU A 16 6.86 -9.20 8.50
C LEU A 16 5.60 -9.61 7.73
N LEU A 17 5.68 -10.72 6.98
CA LEU A 17 4.52 -11.30 6.31
C LEU A 17 3.43 -11.76 7.30
N THR A 18 2.17 -11.52 6.96
CA THR A 18 1.02 -11.91 7.81
C THR A 18 0.60 -13.38 7.67
N GLY A 19 1.16 -14.11 6.71
CA GLY A 19 0.93 -15.56 6.54
C GLY A 19 0.02 -15.94 5.38
N PHE A 20 -0.54 -14.97 4.66
CA PHE A 20 -1.41 -15.21 3.53
C PHE A 20 -1.40 -14.03 2.54
N CYS A 21 -1.89 -14.30 1.35
CA CYS A 21 -2.23 -13.30 0.35
C CYS A 21 -3.70 -13.40 -0.06
N VAL A 22 -4.20 -12.37 -0.72
CA VAL A 22 -5.55 -12.30 -1.26
C VAL A 22 -5.53 -12.02 -2.77
N THR A 23 -6.44 -12.68 -3.49
CA THR A 23 -6.76 -12.34 -4.89
C THR A 23 -7.74 -11.16 -4.93
N LYS A 24 -8.04 -10.64 -6.14
CA LYS A 24 -9.04 -9.58 -6.36
C LYS A 24 -10.42 -9.91 -5.75
N ASN A 25 -10.79 -11.19 -5.75
CA ASN A 25 -12.09 -11.63 -5.26
C ASN A 25 -12.06 -12.04 -3.77
N GLY A 26 -10.97 -11.74 -3.06
CA GLY A 26 -10.82 -12.06 -1.63
C GLY A 26 -10.44 -13.52 -1.33
N GLY A 27 -10.12 -14.32 -2.35
CA GLY A 27 -9.63 -15.69 -2.16
C GLY A 27 -8.28 -15.69 -1.45
N LYS A 28 -8.17 -16.42 -0.33
CA LYS A 28 -6.97 -16.48 0.50
C LYS A 28 -6.07 -17.65 0.12
N HIS A 29 -4.77 -17.41 0.04
CA HIS A 29 -3.76 -18.44 -0.21
C HIS A 29 -2.54 -18.22 0.68
N ASN A 30 -1.86 -19.30 1.05
CA ASN A 30 -0.59 -19.28 1.80
C ASN A 30 0.57 -19.93 1.01
N LEU A 31 0.30 -20.44 -0.18
CA LEU A 31 1.27 -21.03 -1.10
C LEU A 31 0.93 -20.59 -2.53
N ILE A 32 1.89 -19.99 -3.24
CA ILE A 32 1.72 -19.55 -4.63
C ILE A 32 2.98 -19.92 -5.40
N ASN A 33 2.86 -20.61 -6.54
CA ASN A 33 4.01 -20.95 -7.40
C ASN A 33 5.19 -21.58 -6.63
N ASN A 34 4.88 -22.46 -5.66
CA ASN A 34 5.84 -23.09 -4.74
C ASN A 34 6.56 -22.14 -3.77
N VAL A 35 6.08 -20.89 -3.63
CA VAL A 35 6.53 -19.92 -2.64
C VAL A 35 5.56 -19.94 -1.45
N SER A 36 6.05 -20.37 -0.29
CA SER A 36 5.31 -20.33 0.97
C SER A 36 5.31 -18.91 1.53
N LEU A 37 4.14 -18.43 1.95
CA LEU A 37 3.97 -17.15 2.65
C LEU A 37 4.00 -17.39 4.16
N GLU A 38 5.13 -17.84 4.69
CA GLU A 38 5.25 -18.10 6.12
C GLU A 38 5.03 -16.82 6.94
N LYS A 39 4.21 -16.92 7.98
CA LYS A 39 3.93 -15.79 8.86
C LYS A 39 5.20 -15.45 9.65
N GLY A 40 5.56 -14.17 9.68
CA GLY A 40 6.77 -13.71 10.38
C GLY A 40 8.03 -13.67 9.51
N THR A 41 7.97 -14.08 8.24
CA THR A 41 9.08 -13.89 7.31
C THR A 41 9.35 -12.39 7.11
N LYS A 42 10.59 -11.94 7.34
CA LYS A 42 11.01 -10.55 7.13
C LYS A 42 11.15 -10.26 5.63
N LEU A 43 10.50 -9.19 5.17
CA LEU A 43 10.65 -8.72 3.80
C LEU A 43 11.99 -8.01 3.58
N VAL A 44 12.61 -8.34 2.46
CA VAL A 44 13.81 -7.63 1.98
C VAL A 44 13.45 -6.18 1.64
N ALA A 45 14.36 -5.26 1.93
CA ALA A 45 14.25 -3.83 1.60
C ALA A 45 13.06 -3.08 2.21
N PHE A 46 12.32 -3.65 3.17
CA PHE A 46 11.17 -2.98 3.79
C PHE A 46 11.53 -1.61 4.39
N GLU A 47 12.66 -1.54 5.10
CA GLU A 47 13.17 -0.30 5.71
C GLU A 47 13.55 0.75 4.64
N ASP A 48 14.20 0.32 3.55
CA ASP A 48 14.56 1.20 2.43
C ASP A 48 13.31 1.72 1.70
N VAL A 49 12.34 0.85 1.38
CA VAL A 49 11.05 1.25 0.80
C VAL A 49 10.35 2.27 1.70
N THR A 50 10.28 2.02 3.00
CA THR A 50 9.61 2.92 3.96
C THR A 50 10.30 4.29 4.05
N SER A 51 11.64 4.30 4.07
CA SER A 51 12.43 5.54 4.09
C SER A 51 12.20 6.36 2.82
N ARG A 52 12.30 5.73 1.65
CA ARG A 52 12.08 6.39 0.35
C ARG A 52 10.65 6.86 0.16
N ALA A 53 9.66 6.09 0.64
CA ALA A 53 8.26 6.48 0.63
C ALA A 53 8.03 7.79 1.39
N LYS A 54 8.64 7.95 2.57
CA LYS A 54 8.59 9.20 3.34
C LYS A 54 9.30 10.36 2.63
N GLU A 55 10.46 10.10 2.04
CA GLU A 55 11.19 11.10 1.25
C GLU A 55 10.34 11.60 0.07
N ILE A 56 9.72 10.69 -0.67
CA ILE A 56 8.86 11.02 -1.82
C ILE A 56 7.62 11.76 -1.34
N ALA A 57 6.93 11.29 -0.31
CA ALA A 57 5.73 11.93 0.22
C ALA A 57 5.97 13.40 0.61
N SER A 58 7.15 13.73 1.15
CA SER A 58 7.49 15.12 1.50
C SER A 58 7.56 16.08 0.30
N LYS A 59 7.68 15.55 -0.93
CA LYS A 59 7.73 16.31 -2.19
C LYS A 59 6.35 16.58 -2.80
N PHE A 60 5.27 16.05 -2.21
CA PHE A 60 3.88 16.21 -2.69
C PHE A 60 3.04 17.02 -1.68
N PRO A 61 3.31 18.33 -1.51
CA PRO A 61 2.69 19.14 -0.45
C PRO A 61 1.16 19.29 -0.57
N TYR A 62 0.60 19.02 -1.75
CA TYR A 62 -0.83 19.14 -2.02
C TYR A 62 -1.58 17.80 -1.96
N ALA A 63 -0.87 16.67 -1.88
CA ALA A 63 -1.48 15.36 -1.74
C ALA A 63 -1.48 14.95 -0.26
N ARG A 64 -2.66 14.65 0.29
CA ARG A 64 -2.82 14.26 1.70
C ARG A 64 -2.72 12.75 1.92
N LEU A 65 -2.91 11.97 0.85
CA LEU A 65 -2.79 10.52 0.83
C LEU A 65 -2.18 10.10 -0.50
N LEU A 66 -1.13 9.29 -0.46
CA LEU A 66 -0.44 8.77 -1.63
C LEU A 66 -0.44 7.25 -1.62
N GLY A 67 -0.71 6.66 -2.78
CA GLY A 67 -0.33 5.28 -3.10
C GLY A 67 1.03 5.31 -3.78
N LEU A 68 1.96 4.48 -3.34
CA LEU A 68 3.31 4.42 -3.91
C LEU A 68 3.64 2.98 -4.30
N ASP A 69 3.94 2.80 -5.58
CA ASP A 69 4.31 1.49 -6.11
C ASP A 69 5.82 1.40 -6.21
N PHE A 70 6.39 0.42 -5.51
CA PHE A 70 7.82 0.12 -5.54
C PHE A 70 8.08 -1.27 -6.10
N CYS A 71 9.24 -1.41 -6.73
CA CYS A 71 9.81 -2.69 -7.12
C CYS A 71 11.13 -2.91 -6.36
N VAL A 72 11.30 -4.10 -5.81
CA VAL A 72 12.60 -4.57 -5.29
C VAL A 72 13.34 -5.28 -6.42
N THR A 73 14.54 -4.82 -6.71
CA THR A 73 15.43 -5.37 -7.73
C THR A 73 16.11 -6.65 -7.23
N GLU A 74 16.68 -7.44 -8.14
CA GLU A 74 17.41 -8.67 -7.81
C GLU A 74 18.55 -8.44 -6.79
N GLY A 75 19.24 -7.30 -6.87
CA GLY A 75 20.29 -6.92 -5.91
C GLY A 75 19.79 -6.38 -4.57
N GLY A 76 18.48 -6.42 -4.31
CA GLY A 76 17.88 -5.92 -3.07
C GLY A 76 17.67 -4.41 -3.00
N GLY A 77 18.05 -3.65 -4.04
CA GLY A 77 17.75 -2.22 -4.14
C GLY A 77 16.30 -1.96 -4.54
N THR A 78 15.79 -0.75 -4.32
CA THR A 78 14.40 -0.38 -4.62
C THR A 78 14.28 0.64 -5.75
N LYS A 79 13.20 0.55 -6.54
CA LYS A 79 12.85 1.52 -7.59
C LYS A 79 11.39 1.93 -7.44
N LEU A 80 11.13 3.23 -7.55
CA LEU A 80 9.77 3.77 -7.64
C LEU A 80 9.23 3.50 -9.04
N ILE A 81 8.00 2.98 -9.12
CA ILE A 81 7.30 2.68 -10.38
C ILE A 81 6.22 3.73 -10.64
N GLU A 82 5.41 4.05 -9.63
CA GLU A 82 4.26 4.95 -9.77
C GLU A 82 4.01 5.74 -8.48
N VAL A 83 3.50 6.96 -8.63
CA VAL A 83 2.95 7.77 -7.54
C VAL A 83 1.48 8.05 -7.84
N ASN A 84 0.60 7.49 -7.04
CA ASN A 84 -0.84 7.63 -7.15
C ASN A 84 -1.34 8.68 -6.16
N CYS A 85 -1.87 9.79 -6.68
CA CYS A 85 -2.46 10.86 -5.87
C CYS A 85 -3.97 10.69 -5.66
N VAL A 86 -4.60 9.82 -6.44
CA VAL A 86 -6.04 9.53 -6.44
C VAL A 86 -6.27 8.05 -6.72
N ASN A 87 -7.45 7.53 -6.37
CA ASN A 87 -7.86 6.15 -6.68
C ASN A 87 -6.89 5.07 -6.18
N ASN A 88 -6.34 5.24 -4.97
CA ASN A 88 -5.31 4.36 -4.40
C ASN A 88 -5.74 2.91 -4.14
N GLU A 89 -7.01 2.57 -4.39
CA GLU A 89 -7.65 1.31 -3.97
C GLU A 89 -7.60 1.13 -2.44
N ILE A 90 -8.56 0.41 -1.86
CA ILE A 90 -8.62 0.19 -0.40
C ILE A 90 -8.86 -1.28 -0.04
N ASN A 91 -9.45 -2.03 -0.96
CA ASN A 91 -9.96 -3.37 -0.66
C ASN A 91 -8.83 -4.32 -0.25
N PHE A 92 -7.75 -4.40 -1.03
CA PHE A 92 -6.68 -5.36 -0.71
C PHE A 92 -5.85 -4.94 0.51
N TYR A 93 -5.70 -3.63 0.78
CA TYR A 93 -5.09 -3.17 2.02
C TYR A 93 -5.89 -3.69 3.22
N GLN A 94 -7.22 -3.56 3.15
CA GLN A 94 -8.08 -3.95 4.26
C GLN A 94 -8.24 -5.46 4.43
N MET A 95 -8.35 -6.19 3.33
CA MET A 95 -8.42 -7.66 3.34
C MET A 95 -7.14 -8.30 3.91
N CYS A 96 -6.00 -7.65 3.74
CA CYS A 96 -4.70 -8.14 4.21
C CYS A 96 -4.37 -7.71 5.64
N ASN A 97 -4.61 -6.44 5.98
CA ASN A 97 -4.06 -5.80 7.18
C ASN A 97 -5.12 -5.24 8.14
N GLY A 98 -6.42 -5.35 7.84
CA GLY A 98 -7.50 -4.80 8.67
C GLY A 98 -7.83 -3.34 8.34
N PRO A 99 -8.30 -2.51 9.28
CA PRO A 99 -8.71 -1.13 8.99
C PRO A 99 -7.62 -0.30 8.29
N LEU A 100 -7.98 0.40 7.20
CA LEU A 100 -7.02 1.08 6.30
C LEU A 100 -6.08 2.05 7.03
N PHE A 101 -6.64 2.87 7.92
CA PHE A 101 -5.88 3.90 8.65
C PHE A 101 -5.40 3.42 10.03
N GLY A 102 -5.83 2.24 10.50
CA GLY A 102 -5.46 1.73 11.81
C GLY A 102 -5.64 2.77 12.91
N ASN A 103 -4.54 3.11 13.60
CA ASN A 103 -4.53 4.10 14.68
C ASN A 103 -4.84 5.54 14.24
N PHE A 104 -4.76 5.84 12.94
CA PHE A 104 -5.09 7.16 12.37
C PHE A 104 -6.58 7.29 11.98
N THR A 105 -7.40 6.27 12.21
CA THR A 105 -8.80 6.25 11.75
C THR A 105 -9.59 7.46 12.28
N GLU A 106 -9.49 7.77 13.58
CA GLU A 106 -10.19 8.91 14.18
C GLU A 106 -9.67 10.25 13.66
N GLU A 107 -8.35 10.41 13.51
CA GLU A 107 -7.75 11.62 12.94
C GLU A 107 -8.28 11.89 11.53
N VAL A 108 -8.33 10.86 10.69
CA VAL A 108 -8.80 10.98 9.31
C VAL A 108 -10.30 11.30 9.27
N ILE A 109 -11.12 10.70 10.15
CA ILE A 109 -12.55 11.02 10.27
C ILE A 109 -12.75 12.48 10.66
N LEU A 110 -12.07 12.93 11.72
CA LEU A 110 -12.17 14.32 12.20
C LEU A 110 -11.76 15.29 11.09
N PHE A 111 -10.61 15.04 10.48
CA PHE A 111 -10.12 15.86 9.39
C PHE A 111 -11.10 15.96 8.22
N ALA A 112 -11.68 14.83 7.78
CA ALA A 112 -12.65 14.80 6.70
C ALA A 112 -13.97 15.51 7.07
N SER A 113 -14.35 15.51 8.35
CA SER A 113 -15.56 16.19 8.83
C SER A 113 -15.41 17.72 8.90
N GLU A 114 -14.19 18.20 9.13
CA GLU A 114 -13.89 19.63 9.29
C GLU A 114 -13.39 20.31 8.00
N ASN A 115 -12.86 19.54 7.06
CA ASN A 115 -12.22 20.08 5.87
C ASN A 115 -13.03 19.77 4.60
N LYS A 116 -13.13 20.75 3.72
CA LYS A 116 -13.68 20.53 2.38
C LYS A 116 -12.78 19.58 1.60
N THR A 117 -13.39 18.67 0.87
CA THR A 117 -12.70 17.85 -0.12
C THR A 117 -12.09 18.75 -1.20
N SER A 118 -10.80 18.61 -1.45
CA SER A 118 -10.16 19.21 -2.62
C SER A 118 -10.54 18.36 -3.84
N TYR A 119 -11.44 18.87 -4.69
CA TYR A 119 -11.74 18.25 -5.98
C TYR A 119 -10.81 18.83 -7.04
N CYS A 120 -10.15 17.96 -7.82
CA CYS A 120 -9.54 18.37 -9.07
C CYS A 120 -10.67 18.40 -10.12
N PHE A 121 -11.00 19.57 -10.64
CA PHE A 121 -11.86 19.66 -11.82
C PHE A 121 -10.98 19.28 -13.02
N ASP A 122 -11.26 18.13 -13.64
CA ASP A 122 -10.75 17.85 -14.99
C ASP A 122 -11.43 18.84 -15.94
N PHE A 123 -10.77 19.95 -16.22
CA PHE A 123 -11.16 20.82 -17.32
C PHE A 123 -10.79 20.09 -18.61
N ASN A 124 -11.78 19.44 -19.23
CA ASN A 124 -11.68 19.10 -20.65
C ASN A 124 -11.69 20.44 -21.42
N LEU A 125 -10.52 20.85 -21.90
CA LEU A 125 -10.36 21.94 -22.88
C LEU A 125 -10.84 21.50 -24.26
#